data_AF-A0A8X6SNT8-F1
#
_entry.id   AF-A0A8X6SNT8-F1
#
_cell.length_a   1.000
_cell.length_b   1.000
_cell.length_c   1.000
_cell.angle_alpha   90.00
_cell.angle_beta   90.00
_cell.angle_gamma   90.00
#
_symmetry.space_group_name_H-M   'P 1'
#
loop_
_entity.id
_entity.type
_entity.pdbx_description
1 polymer ?
#
loop_
_entity_poly.entity_id
_entity_poly.type
_entity_poly.pdbx_seq_one_letter_code
_entity_poly.pdbx_strand_id
1 'polypeptide(L)'
;MDIEVLKKIRTPVRRAATELSNSIKIEIEKENASSDLIEELLAKLIDKEKQLENVDKDITILNNMDDLEKEIEKQQEYRDSIITCKVRDNKILNKRETESRNTSNTSSRSEKQFSSLKLPQLQTSQFDGNILKFGGFFAQFEAAIHHNSNLSDVEKFNYLKSYLTDEAEIAIRGLTLVQITIQSH
;
A
#
# COMPACT_ATOMS: atom_id res chain seq x y z
N MET A 1 -20.02 9.07 6.73
CA MET A 1 -21.47 8.83 6.48
C MET A 1 -21.56 7.52 5.72
N ASP A 2 -22.45 6.61 6.09
CA ASP A 2 -22.57 5.28 5.47
C ASP A 2 -23.22 5.36 4.07
N ILE A 3 -22.85 4.44 3.17
CA ILE A 3 -23.36 4.34 1.80
C ILE A 3 -24.87 4.17 1.78
N GLU A 4 -25.43 3.42 2.72
CA GLU A 4 -26.87 3.23 2.85
C GLU A 4 -27.60 4.52 3.23
N VAL A 5 -26.96 5.36 4.07
CA VAL A 5 -27.48 6.70 4.42
C VAL A 5 -27.47 7.61 3.20
N LEU A 6 -26.39 7.62 2.41
CA LEU A 6 -26.30 8.41 1.18
C LEU A 6 -27.34 7.98 0.13
N LYS A 7 -27.57 6.67 -0.05
CA LYS A 7 -28.64 6.16 -0.92
C LYS A 7 -30.03 6.63 -0.46
N LYS A 8 -30.27 6.66 0.86
CA LYS A 8 -31.52 7.16 1.45
C LYS A 8 -31.70 8.67 1.26
N ILE A 9 -30.63 9.45 1.26
CA ILE A 9 -30.64 10.89 0.93
C ILE A 9 -30.86 11.12 -0.57
N ARG A 10 -30.23 10.33 -1.45
CA ARG A 10 -30.35 10.45 -2.91
C ARG A 10 -31.78 10.25 -3.42
N THR A 11 -32.49 9.30 -2.81
CA THR A 11 -33.83 8.89 -3.25
C THR A 11 -34.85 10.04 -3.31
N PRO A 12 -35.09 10.82 -2.24
CA PRO A 12 -35.99 11.97 -2.29
C PRO A 12 -35.51 13.09 -3.23
N VAL A 13 -34.20 13.33 -3.34
CA VAL A 13 -33.65 14.34 -4.26
C VAL A 13 -33.94 13.95 -5.72
N ARG A 14 -33.74 12.68 -6.08
CA ARG A 14 -34.08 12.16 -7.42
C ARG A 14 -35.57 12.28 -7.71
N ARG A 15 -36.41 11.97 -6.73
CA ARG A 15 -37.87 12.11 -6.87
C ARG A 15 -38.24 13.57 -7.15
N ALA A 16 -37.73 14.51 -6.36
CA ALA A 16 -37.98 15.94 -6.55
C ALA A 16 -37.49 16.43 -7.92
N ALA A 17 -36.29 16.02 -8.37
CA ALA A 17 -35.78 16.35 -9.71
C ALA A 17 -36.69 15.81 -10.82
N THR A 18 -37.21 14.58 -10.65
CA THR A 18 -38.15 13.97 -11.62
C THR A 18 -39.48 14.74 -11.66
N GLU A 19 -40.02 15.10 -10.50
CA GLU A 19 -41.26 15.87 -10.40
C GLU A 19 -41.10 17.26 -11.04
N LEU A 20 -40.01 17.98 -10.73
CA LEU A 20 -39.69 19.27 -11.35
C LEU A 20 -39.54 19.17 -12.87
N SER A 21 -38.82 18.14 -13.35
CA SER A 21 -38.66 17.90 -14.79
C SER A 21 -39.99 17.67 -15.49
N ASN A 22 -40.90 16.92 -14.86
CA ASN A 22 -42.24 16.69 -15.39
C ASN A 22 -43.10 17.96 -15.34
N SER A 23 -43.03 18.73 -14.27
CA SER A 23 -43.73 20.02 -14.17
C SER A 23 -43.27 21.02 -15.24
N ILE A 24 -41.95 21.08 -15.52
CA ILE A 24 -41.40 21.91 -16.60
C ILE A 24 -41.95 21.46 -17.95
N LYS A 25 -41.93 20.14 -18.23
CA LYS A 25 -42.48 19.60 -19.49
C LYS A 25 -43.95 19.98 -19.67
N ILE A 26 -44.76 19.80 -18.62
CA ILE A 26 -46.18 20.14 -18.64
C ILE A 26 -46.39 21.65 -18.87
N GLU A 27 -45.61 22.50 -18.20
CA GLU A 27 -45.73 23.96 -18.33
C GLU A 27 -45.38 24.45 -19.74
N ILE A 28 -44.35 23.87 -20.37
CA ILE A 28 -43.93 24.20 -21.74
C ILE A 28 -44.99 23.85 -22.79
N GLU A 29 -45.79 22.81 -22.54
CA GLU A 29 -46.85 22.37 -23.46
C GLU A 29 -48.14 23.20 -23.38
N LYS A 30 -48.25 24.13 -22.42
CA LYS A 30 -49.43 24.99 -22.26
C LYS A 30 -49.44 26.13 -23.28
N GLU A 31 -50.62 26.42 -23.83
CA GLU A 31 -50.82 27.58 -24.73
C GLU A 31 -50.51 28.93 -24.06
N ASN A 32 -50.57 28.99 -22.73
CA ASN A 32 -50.32 30.19 -21.92
C ASN A 32 -49.14 30.01 -20.95
N ALA A 33 -48.10 29.27 -21.36
CA ALA A 33 -46.93 29.00 -20.54
C ALA A 33 -46.34 30.26 -19.89
N SER A 34 -46.10 30.21 -18.58
CA SER A 34 -45.49 31.31 -17.83
C SER A 34 -43.96 31.20 -17.85
N SER A 35 -43.29 32.17 -18.48
CA SER A 35 -41.82 32.24 -18.51
C SER A 35 -41.22 32.30 -17.11
N ASP A 36 -41.79 33.13 -16.24
CA ASP A 36 -41.32 33.29 -14.85
C ASP A 36 -41.41 31.99 -14.06
N LEU A 37 -42.48 31.21 -14.27
CA LEU A 37 -42.67 29.92 -13.60
C LEU A 37 -41.66 28.88 -14.12
N ILE A 38 -41.39 28.87 -15.43
CA ILE A 38 -40.39 27.97 -16.03
C ILE A 38 -38.99 28.29 -15.48
N GLU A 39 -38.62 29.57 -15.40
CA GLU A 39 -37.34 29.99 -14.82
C GLU A 39 -37.21 29.57 -13.35
N GLU A 40 -38.26 29.73 -12.55
CA GLU A 40 -38.27 29.30 -11.15
C GLU A 40 -38.10 27.77 -11.03
N LEU A 41 -38.84 27.00 -11.84
CA LEU A 41 -38.76 25.54 -11.85
C LEU A 41 -37.37 25.06 -12.32
N LEU A 42 -36.77 25.71 -13.32
CA LEU A 42 -35.43 25.41 -13.79
C LEU A 42 -34.37 25.69 -12.71
N ALA A 43 -34.46 26.82 -12.02
CA ALA A 43 -33.54 27.13 -10.92
C ALA A 43 -33.60 26.05 -9.82
N LYS A 44 -34.80 25.58 -9.47
CA LYS A 44 -35.00 24.48 -8.52
C LYS A 44 -34.46 23.14 -9.04
N LEU A 45 -34.61 22.87 -10.34
CA LEU A 45 -34.09 21.65 -10.96
C LEU A 45 -32.56 21.62 -10.93
N ILE A 46 -31.91 22.75 -11.26
CA ILE A 46 -30.45 22.90 -11.21
C ILE A 46 -29.91 22.67 -9.79
N ASP A 47 -30.60 23.20 -8.76
CA ASP A 47 -30.24 22.93 -7.37
C ASP A 47 -30.31 21.42 -7.06
N LYS A 48 -31.38 20.73 -7.50
CA LYS A 48 -31.53 19.29 -7.27
C LYS A 48 -30.52 18.46 -8.06
N GLU A 49 -30.16 18.86 -9.27
CA GLU A 49 -29.09 18.25 -10.06
C GLU A 49 -27.74 18.34 -9.34
N LYS A 50 -27.39 19.52 -8.83
CA LYS A 50 -26.17 19.72 -8.04
C LYS A 50 -26.16 18.87 -6.77
N GLN A 51 -27.31 18.75 -6.09
CA GLN A 51 -27.43 17.88 -4.92
C GLN A 51 -27.24 16.40 -5.29
N LEU A 52 -27.79 15.93 -6.41
CA LEU A 52 -27.55 14.57 -6.90
C LEU A 52 -26.07 14.33 -7.23
N GLU A 53 -25.43 15.27 -7.94
CA GLU A 53 -24.01 15.16 -8.29
C GLU A 53 -23.12 15.00 -7.06
N ASN A 54 -23.38 15.77 -6.00
CA ASN A 54 -22.62 15.66 -4.76
C ASN A 54 -22.83 14.31 -4.07
N VAL A 55 -24.09 13.86 -3.95
CA VAL A 55 -24.39 12.58 -3.30
C VAL A 55 -23.81 11.41 -4.10
N ASP A 56 -23.84 11.46 -5.43
CA ASP A 56 -23.24 10.43 -6.28
C ASP A 56 -21.70 10.41 -6.17
N LYS A 57 -21.04 11.57 -6.11
CA LYS A 57 -19.60 11.66 -5.84
C LYS A 57 -19.24 11.01 -4.51
N ASP A 58 -19.99 11.30 -3.44
CA ASP A 58 -19.76 10.71 -2.12
C ASP A 58 -19.94 9.19 -2.13
N ILE A 59 -20.97 8.68 -2.83
CA ILE A 59 -21.20 7.24 -2.99
C ILE A 59 -20.04 6.58 -3.76
N THR A 60 -19.56 7.19 -4.84
CA THR A 60 -18.42 6.66 -5.61
C THR A 60 -17.16 6.58 -4.77
N ILE A 61 -16.84 7.64 -4.01
CA ILE A 61 -15.67 7.67 -3.13
C ILE A 61 -15.76 6.53 -2.11
N LEU A 62 -16.92 6.34 -1.48
CA LEU A 62 -17.09 5.35 -0.43
C LEU A 62 -16.99 3.91 -0.95
N ASN A 63 -17.57 3.60 -2.11
CA ASN A 63 -17.42 2.27 -2.73
C ASN A 63 -15.93 1.93 -3.00
N ASN A 64 -15.16 2.90 -3.49
CA ASN A 64 -13.75 2.69 -3.77
C ASN A 64 -12.93 2.45 -2.49
N MET A 65 -13.33 3.06 -1.37
CA MET A 65 -12.70 2.81 -0.07
C MET A 65 -13.00 1.40 0.44
N ASP A 66 -14.25 0.93 0.32
CA ASP A 66 -14.63 -0.44 0.70
C ASP A 66 -13.86 -1.50 -0.10
N ASP A 67 -13.65 -1.25 -1.40
CA ASP A 67 -12.87 -2.15 -2.25
C ASP A 67 -11.38 -2.15 -1.89
N LEU A 68 -10.82 -1.00 -1.52
CA LEU A 68 -9.45 -0.89 -1.01
C LEU A 68 -9.28 -1.63 0.33
N GLU A 69 -10.25 -1.52 1.24
CA GLU A 69 -10.22 -2.20 2.54
C GLU A 69 -10.19 -3.72 2.38
N LYS A 70 -11.02 -4.29 1.49
CA LYS A 70 -11.01 -5.73 1.17
C LYS A 70 -9.69 -6.19 0.57
N GLU A 71 -9.08 -5.39 -0.31
CA GLU A 71 -7.77 -5.73 -0.89
C GLU A 71 -6.67 -5.71 0.19
N ILE A 72 -6.72 -4.76 1.13
CA ILE A 72 -5.81 -4.71 2.28
C ILE A 72 -5.98 -5.96 3.16
N GLU A 73 -7.21 -6.35 3.48
CA GLU A 73 -7.50 -7.54 4.28
C GLU A 73 -6.93 -8.80 3.62
N LYS A 74 -7.19 -9.00 2.33
CA LYS A 74 -6.64 -10.12 1.56
C LYS A 74 -5.11 -10.11 1.53
N GLN A 75 -4.49 -8.93 1.43
CA GLN A 75 -3.04 -8.81 1.48
C GLN A 75 -2.50 -9.18 2.87
N GLN A 76 -3.18 -8.81 3.94
CA GLN A 76 -2.83 -9.19 5.31
C GLN A 76 -2.94 -10.70 5.50
N GLU A 77 -4.01 -11.33 5.07
CA GLU A 77 -4.17 -12.80 5.12
C GLU A 77 -3.02 -13.52 4.40
N TYR A 78 -2.63 -13.01 3.23
CA TYR A 78 -1.51 -13.56 2.48
C TYR A 78 -0.18 -13.42 3.24
N ARG A 79 0.06 -12.26 3.88
CA ARG A 79 1.24 -12.05 4.73
C ARG A 79 1.27 -13.00 5.93
N ASP A 80 0.14 -13.19 6.61
CA ASP A 80 0.02 -14.09 7.76
C ASP A 80 0.26 -15.54 7.38
N SER A 81 -0.22 -15.95 6.21
CA SER A 81 0.06 -17.27 5.65
C SER A 81 1.56 -17.47 5.40
N ILE A 82 2.24 -16.49 4.80
CA ILE A 82 3.70 -16.53 4.60
C ILE A 82 4.43 -16.61 5.93
N ILE A 83 4.06 -15.79 6.92
CA ILE A 83 4.68 -15.78 8.25
C ILE A 83 4.50 -17.15 8.91
N THR A 84 3.30 -17.72 8.83
CA THR A 84 2.99 -19.05 9.38
C THR A 84 3.88 -20.13 8.76
N CYS A 85 4.05 -20.11 7.44
CA CYS A 85 4.96 -21.01 6.73
C CYS A 85 6.40 -20.83 7.20
N LYS A 86 6.90 -19.58 7.25
CA LYS A 86 8.26 -19.26 7.71
C LYS A 86 8.51 -19.72 9.15
N VAL A 87 7.55 -19.53 10.05
CA VAL A 87 7.64 -19.99 11.45
C VAL A 87 7.67 -21.52 11.51
N ARG A 88 6.83 -22.20 10.73
CA ARG A 88 6.82 -23.67 10.66
C ARG A 88 8.15 -24.22 10.15
N ASP A 89 8.69 -23.63 9.10
CA ASP A 89 9.98 -24.01 8.53
C ASP A 89 11.11 -23.80 9.54
N ASN A 90 11.18 -22.63 10.17
CA ASN A 90 12.18 -22.36 11.21
C ASN A 90 12.05 -23.32 12.41
N LYS A 91 10.82 -23.69 12.81
CA LYS A 91 10.61 -24.66 13.89
C LYS A 91 11.13 -26.05 13.52
N ILE A 92 10.98 -26.47 12.27
CA ILE A 92 11.48 -27.76 11.77
C ILE A 92 13.01 -27.73 11.66
N LEU A 93 13.59 -26.65 11.15
CA LEU A 93 15.03 -26.46 11.01
C LEU A 93 15.72 -26.46 12.39
N ASN A 94 15.20 -25.69 13.36
CA ASN A 94 15.75 -25.65 14.71
C ASN A 94 15.64 -26.99 15.45
N LYS A 95 14.58 -27.76 15.22
CA LYS A 95 14.44 -29.11 15.80
C LYS A 95 15.49 -30.08 15.26
N ARG A 96 15.81 -30.00 13.96
CA ARG A 96 16.84 -30.84 13.33
C ARG A 96 18.25 -30.45 13.76
N GLU A 97 18.51 -29.17 14.02
CA GLU A 97 19.81 -28.72 14.55
C GLU A 97 20.07 -29.16 15.99
N THR A 98 19.03 -29.29 16.83
CA THR A 98 19.19 -29.79 18.21
C THR A 98 19.46 -31.29 18.30
N GLU A 99 19.05 -32.08 17.29
CA GLU A 99 19.29 -33.53 17.25
C GLU A 99 20.66 -33.90 16.64
N SER A 100 21.38 -32.94 16.05
CA SER A 100 22.66 -33.15 15.33
C SER A 100 23.90 -32.58 16.04
N ARG A 101 23.84 -32.29 17.35
CA ARG A 101 24.97 -31.76 18.16
C ARG A 101 25.65 -32.80 19.06
N ASN A 102 25.88 -34.01 18.55
CA ASN A 102 26.94 -34.86 19.08
C ASN A 102 28.09 -34.90 18.06
N THR A 103 29.29 -34.52 18.52
CA THR A 103 30.63 -34.59 17.88
C THR A 103 31.29 -33.24 17.50
N SER A 104 32.00 -32.70 18.50
CA SER A 104 33.40 -32.25 18.51
C SER A 104 34.01 -31.40 17.36
N ASN A 105 34.38 -30.19 17.77
CA ASN A 105 35.72 -29.56 17.74
C ASN A 105 36.48 -29.23 16.42
N THR A 106 36.98 -27.99 16.42
CA THR A 106 38.36 -27.50 16.11
C THR A 106 38.45 -26.38 15.06
N SER A 107 39.27 -25.41 15.45
CA SER A 107 39.61 -24.10 14.90
C SER A 107 40.18 -24.09 13.47
N SER A 108 40.03 -22.97 12.77
CA SER A 108 41.18 -22.13 12.39
C SER A 108 40.75 -20.83 11.68
N ARG A 109 41.61 -19.84 11.86
CA ARG A 109 41.50 -18.41 11.55
C ARG A 109 42.10 -18.11 10.18
N SER A 110 41.50 -17.20 9.42
CA SER A 110 42.24 -16.41 8.43
C SER A 110 41.50 -15.12 8.10
N GLU A 111 42.13 -14.01 8.48
CA GLU A 111 41.77 -12.64 8.18
C GLU A 111 41.94 -12.37 6.67
N LYS A 112 40.96 -11.70 6.05
CA LYS A 112 41.17 -10.95 4.80
C LYS A 112 40.59 -9.56 4.95
N GLN A 113 41.51 -8.62 4.98
CA GLN A 113 41.35 -7.18 5.02
C GLN A 113 40.93 -6.70 3.63
N PHE A 114 39.82 -5.96 3.52
CA PHE A 114 39.54 -5.13 2.35
C PHE A 114 39.07 -3.74 2.76
N SER A 115 39.55 -2.80 1.96
CA SER A 115 39.69 -1.36 2.12
C SER A 115 38.40 -0.59 2.37
N SER A 116 38.49 0.32 3.35
CA SER A 116 37.54 1.39 3.64
C SER A 116 37.39 2.37 2.48
N LEU A 117 36.38 2.18 1.64
CA LEU A 117 35.84 3.24 0.80
C LEU A 117 34.55 3.73 1.46
N LYS A 118 34.62 4.90 2.10
CA LYS A 118 33.46 5.59 2.66
C LYS A 118 32.52 5.95 1.49
N LEU A 119 31.43 5.21 1.37
CA LEU A 119 30.30 5.58 0.52
C LEU A 119 29.70 6.91 1.02
N PRO A 120 29.07 7.71 0.14
CA PRO A 120 28.32 8.88 0.55
C PRO A 120 27.29 8.43 1.61
N GLN A 121 27.43 8.95 2.81
CA GLN A 121 26.49 8.70 3.90
C GLN A 121 25.13 9.24 3.42
N LEU A 122 24.15 8.37 3.12
CA LEU A 122 22.78 8.79 2.80
C LEU A 122 22.19 9.49 4.03
N GLN A 123 22.46 10.79 4.15
CA GLN A 123 22.20 11.55 5.37
C GLN A 123 20.70 11.84 5.61
N THR A 124 19.76 11.44 4.75
CA THR A 124 18.37 11.92 4.91
C THR A 124 17.24 11.01 4.42
N SER A 125 17.30 9.68 4.58
CA SER A 125 16.07 8.84 4.55
C SER A 125 16.33 7.44 5.13
N GLN A 126 16.39 7.31 6.45
CA GLN A 126 16.18 6.00 7.08
C GLN A 126 14.76 5.50 6.72
N PHE A 127 14.63 4.21 6.46
CA PHE A 127 13.34 3.59 6.12
C PHE A 127 12.74 2.95 7.37
N ASP A 128 11.64 3.52 7.82
CA ASP A 128 10.88 3.15 9.03
C ASP A 128 9.94 1.95 8.82
N GLY A 129 9.70 1.55 7.57
CA GLY A 129 8.71 0.53 7.21
C GLY A 129 7.48 1.08 6.49
N ASN A 130 7.36 2.41 6.33
CA ASN A 130 6.23 3.02 5.63
C ASN A 130 6.25 2.71 4.13
N ILE A 131 5.35 1.84 3.67
CA ILE A 131 5.31 1.35 2.29
C ILE A 131 5.15 2.47 1.25
N LEU A 132 4.55 3.61 1.60
CA LEU A 132 4.39 4.76 0.69
C LEU A 132 5.74 5.43 0.39
N LYS A 133 6.71 5.35 1.32
CA LYS A 133 8.06 5.88 1.15
C LYS A 133 9.01 4.86 0.50
N PHE A 134 8.60 3.59 0.39
CA PHE A 134 9.46 2.50 -0.08
C PHE A 134 9.98 2.74 -1.49
N GLY A 135 9.14 3.22 -2.43
CA GLY A 135 9.57 3.47 -3.80
C GLY A 135 10.70 4.50 -3.91
N GLY A 136 10.60 5.60 -3.15
CA GLY A 136 11.64 6.64 -3.12
C GLY A 136 12.90 6.19 -2.40
N PHE A 137 12.76 5.40 -1.33
CA PHE A 137 13.88 4.78 -0.63
C PHE A 137 14.63 3.79 -1.53
N PHE A 138 13.90 2.88 -2.18
CA PHE A 138 14.47 1.82 -3.00
C PHE A 138 15.17 2.38 -4.22
N ALA A 139 14.62 3.39 -4.90
CA ALA A 139 15.29 4.06 -6.02
C ALA A 139 16.64 4.68 -5.63
N GLN A 140 16.72 5.29 -4.44
CA GLN A 140 17.98 5.84 -3.91
C GLN A 140 18.97 4.74 -3.52
N PHE A 141 18.50 3.69 -2.86
CA PHE A 141 19.31 2.54 -2.49
C PHE A 141 19.85 1.81 -3.72
N GLU A 142 19.03 1.66 -4.75
CA GLU A 142 19.37 0.99 -6.00
C GLU A 142 20.46 1.75 -6.77
N ALA A 143 20.32 3.08 -6.88
CA ALA A 143 21.30 3.94 -7.54
C ALA A 143 22.65 3.98 -6.79
N ALA A 144 22.64 3.99 -5.46
CA ALA A 144 23.85 4.16 -4.66
C ALA A 144 24.57 2.84 -4.32
N ILE A 145 23.83 1.75 -4.12
CA ILE A 145 24.35 0.50 -3.52
C ILE A 145 24.08 -0.73 -4.40
N HIS A 146 22.86 -0.92 -4.92
CA HIS A 146 22.51 -2.17 -5.63
C HIS A 146 23.35 -2.36 -6.91
N HIS A 147 23.51 -1.29 -7.70
CA HIS A 147 24.31 -1.30 -8.93
C HIS A 147 25.83 -1.18 -8.73
N ASN A 148 26.31 -1.03 -7.48
CA ASN A 148 27.74 -0.96 -7.21
C ASN A 148 28.36 -2.36 -7.25
N SER A 149 29.13 -2.65 -8.31
CA SER A 149 29.81 -3.92 -8.51
C SER A 149 31.00 -4.14 -7.56
N ASN A 150 31.45 -3.11 -6.84
CA ASN A 150 32.53 -3.23 -5.86
C ASN A 150 32.05 -3.73 -4.49
N LEU A 151 30.73 -3.89 -4.30
CA LEU A 151 30.15 -4.39 -3.06
C LEU A 151 29.66 -5.82 -3.28
N SER A 152 30.04 -6.73 -2.38
CA SER A 152 29.45 -8.07 -2.31
C SER A 152 27.99 -8.00 -1.85
N ASP A 153 27.21 -9.04 -2.13
CA ASP A 153 25.81 -9.11 -1.69
C ASP A 153 25.68 -9.03 -0.16
N VAL A 154 26.66 -9.56 0.57
CA VAL A 154 26.75 -9.45 2.02
C VAL A 154 26.97 -8.00 2.47
N GLU A 155 27.85 -7.26 1.80
CA GLU A 155 28.09 -5.85 2.10
C GLU A 155 26.87 -5.00 1.74
N LYS A 156 26.24 -5.23 0.58
CA LYS A 156 24.99 -4.56 0.17
C LYS A 156 23.87 -4.78 1.20
N PHE A 157 23.77 -5.99 1.75
CA PHE A 157 22.80 -6.31 2.79
C PHE A 157 23.12 -5.63 4.13
N ASN A 158 24.40 -5.56 4.52
CA ASN A 158 24.80 -4.81 5.70
C ASN A 158 24.51 -3.32 5.55
N TYR A 159 24.71 -2.75 4.35
CA TYR A 159 24.30 -1.38 4.04
C TYR A 159 22.79 -1.21 4.14
N LEU A 160 22.01 -2.10 3.52
CA LEU A 160 20.55 -2.09 3.63
C LEU A 160 20.12 -2.04 5.10
N LYS A 161 20.68 -2.94 5.92
CA LYS A 161 20.40 -3.01 7.36
C LYS A 161 20.70 -1.71 8.11
N SER A 162 21.78 -1.00 7.74
CA SER A 162 22.12 0.29 8.35
C SER A 162 21.16 1.44 8.00
N TYR A 163 20.36 1.28 6.94
CA TYR A 163 19.37 2.27 6.51
C TYR A 163 17.94 1.96 6.96
N LEU A 164 17.70 0.80 7.57
CA LEU A 164 16.39 0.43 8.10
C LEU A 164 16.28 0.83 9.56
N THR A 165 15.10 1.30 9.97
CA THR A 165 14.74 1.57 11.36
C THR A 165 13.39 0.92 11.69
N ASP A 166 13.05 0.88 12.97
CA ASP A 166 11.73 0.47 13.47
C ASP A 166 11.23 -0.85 12.86
N GLU A 167 10.05 -0.83 12.21
CA GLU A 167 9.41 -2.01 11.66
C GLU A 167 10.24 -2.66 10.54
N ALA A 168 10.93 -1.86 9.73
CA ALA A 168 11.76 -2.35 8.64
C ALA A 168 13.01 -3.08 9.15
N GLU A 169 13.66 -2.57 10.21
CA GLU A 169 14.80 -3.23 10.83
C GLU A 169 14.39 -4.56 11.47
N ILE A 170 13.25 -4.56 12.19
CA ILE A 170 12.70 -5.75 12.84
C ILE A 170 12.41 -6.85 11.81
N ALA A 171 11.85 -6.47 10.64
CA ALA A 171 11.49 -7.41 9.58
C ALA A 171 12.69 -8.20 9.01
N ILE A 172 13.88 -7.62 8.99
CA ILE A 172 15.08 -8.25 8.40
C ILE A 172 16.08 -8.78 9.44
N ARG A 173 15.84 -8.55 10.74
CA ARG A 173 16.78 -8.89 11.81
C ARG A 173 17.15 -10.38 11.87
N GLY A 174 16.25 -11.26 11.42
CA GLY A 174 16.44 -12.72 11.35
C GLY A 174 17.07 -13.23 10.05
N LEU A 175 17.31 -12.35 9.07
CA LEU A 175 17.92 -12.73 7.80
C LEU A 175 19.44 -12.65 7.93
N THR A 176 20.12 -13.78 7.69
CA THR A 176 21.58 -13.84 7.55
C THR A 176 21.89 -14.28 6.13
N LEU A 177 22.63 -13.46 5.38
CA LEU A 177 23.14 -13.87 4.07
C LEU A 177 24.38 -14.74 4.29
N VAL A 178 24.25 -16.02 3.95
CA VAL A 178 25.37 -16.96 3.89
C VAL A 178 25.85 -16.97 2.43
N GLN A 179 27.11 -16.62 2.17
CA GLN A 179 27.67 -16.76 0.82
C GLN A 179 27.70 -18.24 0.43
N ILE A 180 26.77 -18.66 -0.42
CA ILE A 180 26.88 -19.98 -1.07
C ILE A 180 27.92 -19.83 -2.18
N THR A 181 29.19 -20.09 -1.83
CA THR A 181 30.24 -20.24 -2.85
C THR A 181 30.05 -21.61 -3.47
N ILE A 182 29.31 -21.68 -4.59
CA ILE A 182 29.28 -22.90 -5.40
C ILE A 182 30.65 -23.00 -6.07
N GLN A 183 31.55 -23.80 -5.51
CA GLN A 183 32.77 -24.21 -6.21
C GLN A 183 32.37 -25.22 -7.28
N SER A 184 32.38 -24.78 -8.54
CA SER A 184 32.29 -25.64 -9.72
C SER A 184 33.55 -26.49 -9.80
N HIS A 185 33.39 -27.82 -9.79
CA HIS A 185 34.46 -28.78 -10.06
C HIS A 185 34.19 -29.54 -11.35
#